data_AF-A0A752Q7C2-F1
#
_entry.id   AF-A0A752Q7C2-F1
#
_cell.length_a   1.000
_cell.length_b   1.000
_cell.length_c   1.000
_cell.angle_alpha   90.00
_cell.angle_beta   90.00
_cell.angle_gamma   90.00
#
_symmetry.space_group_name_H-M   'P 1'
#
loop_
_entity.id
_entity.type
_entity.pdbx_description
1 polymer ?
#
loop_
_entity_poly.entity_id
_entity_poly.type
_entity_poly.pdbx_seq_one_letter_code
_entity_poly.pdbx_strand_id
1 'polypeptide(L)'
;KINKNSVEINDPALGCMRIDQDKLKQHFTGVAVEIKKSESFSPVKPKKINIHDVTGRVIGFIPFVFKMLAASILIDIIALLMPRISQLILDKVIPDHDKNLLIFCFLVSLALLVLQFVISTMSDLTKIKFEAYFKSNWRSNVFSKLTRLPVDFFKSRGFGNIMYRFKSIDII
;
A
#
# COMPACT_ATOMS: atom_id res chain seq x y z
N LYS A 1 -9.62 -29.08 15.30
CA LYS A 1 -10.46 -30.31 15.43
C LYS A 1 -9.62 -31.57 15.30
N ILE A 2 -10.02 -32.68 15.91
CA ILE A 2 -9.31 -33.97 15.81
C ILE A 2 -10.18 -34.93 15.02
N ASN A 3 -9.67 -35.43 13.90
CA ASN A 3 -10.23 -36.52 13.11
C ASN A 3 -9.35 -37.78 13.28
N LYS A 4 -9.86 -38.96 12.86
CA LYS A 4 -9.18 -40.26 13.02
C LYS A 4 -7.73 -40.28 12.52
N ASN A 5 -7.41 -39.55 11.44
CA ASN A 5 -6.06 -39.51 10.87
C ASN A 5 -5.40 -38.13 10.90
N SER A 6 -6.16 -37.05 11.16
CA SER A 6 -5.64 -35.69 11.07
C SER A 6 -6.04 -34.81 12.24
N VAL A 7 -5.14 -33.94 12.66
CA VAL A 7 -5.34 -32.94 13.71
C VAL A 7 -5.19 -31.56 13.07
N GLU A 8 -6.20 -30.73 13.29
CA GLU A 8 -6.17 -29.33 12.90
C GLU A 8 -5.61 -28.50 14.06
N ILE A 9 -4.49 -27.82 13.78
CA ILE A 9 -3.74 -26.96 14.68
C ILE A 9 -3.83 -25.55 14.14
N ASN A 10 -4.03 -24.60 15.04
CA ASN A 10 -3.95 -23.18 14.71
C ASN A 10 -2.57 -22.69 15.16
N ASP A 11 -1.60 -22.77 14.25
CA ASP A 11 -0.24 -22.32 14.50
C ASP A 11 -0.21 -20.77 14.48
N PRO A 12 0.34 -20.09 15.51
CA PRO A 12 0.45 -18.63 15.53
C PRO A 12 1.28 -18.03 14.40
N ALA A 13 2.23 -18.79 13.83
CA ALA A 13 3.11 -18.36 12.74
C ALA A 13 2.58 -18.77 11.36
N LEU A 14 2.00 -19.96 11.23
CA LEU A 14 1.59 -20.54 9.94
C LEU A 14 0.06 -20.55 9.71
N GLY A 15 -0.73 -20.22 10.73
CA GLY A 15 -2.19 -20.23 10.67
C GLY A 15 -2.79 -21.62 10.86
N CYS A 16 -4.03 -21.82 10.37
CA CYS A 16 -4.72 -23.10 10.46
C CYS A 16 -4.07 -24.14 9.56
N MET A 17 -3.52 -25.19 10.15
CA MET A 17 -2.89 -26.30 9.43
C MET A 17 -3.48 -27.64 9.87
N ARG A 18 -3.48 -28.62 8.96
CA ARG A 18 -3.82 -30.02 9.27
C ARG A 18 -2.55 -30.84 9.23
N ILE A 19 -2.26 -31.55 10.31
CA ILE A 19 -1.14 -32.48 10.39
C ILE A 19 -1.64 -33.88 10.71
N ASP A 20 -0.92 -34.89 10.21
CA ASP A 20 -1.18 -36.27 10.56
C ASP A 20 -0.86 -36.51 12.03
N GLN A 21 -1.60 -37.44 12.64
CA GLN A 21 -1.40 -37.77 14.06
C GLN A 21 0.02 -38.26 14.37
N ASP A 22 0.66 -38.94 13.44
CA ASP A 22 2.03 -39.45 13.62
C ASP A 22 3.05 -38.32 13.67
N LYS A 23 2.87 -37.28 12.86
CA LYS A 23 3.69 -36.06 12.91
C LYS A 23 3.43 -35.27 14.18
N LEU A 24 2.18 -35.20 14.63
CA LEU A 24 1.86 -34.55 15.91
C LEU A 24 2.60 -35.23 17.07
N LYS A 25 2.56 -36.56 17.15
CA LYS A 25 3.24 -37.31 18.23
C LYS A 25 4.75 -37.05 18.28
N GLN A 26 5.38 -36.84 17.13
CA GLN A 26 6.82 -36.55 17.04
C GLN A 26 7.20 -35.14 17.51
N HIS A 27 6.32 -34.16 17.31
CA HIS A 27 6.59 -32.75 17.64
C HIS A 27 5.91 -32.26 18.93
N PHE A 28 5.03 -33.07 19.52
CA PHE A 28 4.28 -32.69 20.72
C PHE A 28 5.13 -32.87 21.98
N THR A 29 5.26 -31.78 22.75
CA THR A 29 6.04 -31.74 24.01
C THR A 29 5.37 -32.41 25.21
N GLY A 30 4.13 -32.92 25.06
CA GLY A 30 3.39 -33.60 26.13
C GLY A 30 2.59 -32.68 27.04
N VAL A 31 2.68 -31.35 26.87
CA VAL A 31 1.97 -30.37 27.70
C VAL A 31 0.74 -29.87 26.96
N ALA A 32 -0.44 -30.08 27.55
CA ALA A 32 -1.72 -29.56 27.06
C ALA A 32 -2.32 -28.59 28.09
N VAL A 33 -2.77 -27.42 27.63
CA VAL A 33 -3.51 -26.47 28.43
C VAL A 33 -4.97 -26.49 27.98
N GLU A 34 -5.86 -26.94 28.86
CA GLU A 34 -7.30 -26.88 28.64
C GLU A 34 -7.84 -25.55 29.15
N ILE A 35 -8.53 -24.80 28.28
CA ILE A 35 -9.14 -23.52 28.63
C ILE A 35 -10.66 -23.70 28.62
N LYS A 36 -11.30 -23.54 29.78
CA LYS A 36 -12.76 -23.54 29.93
C LYS A 36 -13.26 -22.14 30.26
N LYS A 37 -14.46 -21.80 29.79
CA LYS A 37 -15.11 -20.53 30.13
C LYS A 37 -15.54 -20.57 31.59
N SER A 38 -15.17 -19.56 32.37
CA SER A 38 -15.69 -19.34 33.73
C SER A 38 -17.14 -18.81 33.67
N GLU A 39 -17.91 -18.96 34.74
CA GLU A 39 -19.27 -18.40 34.85
C GLU A 39 -19.29 -16.87 34.72
N SER A 40 -18.19 -16.19 35.07
CA SER A 40 -18.02 -14.75 34.90
C SER A 40 -17.48 -14.34 33.51
N PHE A 41 -17.31 -15.29 32.58
CA PHE A 41 -16.78 -15.00 31.25
C PHE A 41 -17.80 -14.22 30.41
N SER A 42 -17.50 -12.94 30.16
CA SER A 42 -18.25 -12.11 29.22
C SER A 42 -17.46 -11.91 27.92
N PRO A 43 -18.05 -12.17 26.74
CA PRO A 43 -17.37 -11.97 25.47
C PRO A 43 -17.10 -10.48 25.21
N VAL A 44 -15.83 -10.09 25.26
CA VAL A 44 -15.39 -8.75 24.88
C VAL A 44 -15.30 -8.68 23.35
N LYS A 45 -16.07 -7.79 22.72
CA LYS A 45 -15.90 -7.50 21.30
C LYS A 45 -14.54 -6.82 21.11
N PRO A 46 -13.68 -7.30 20.20
CA PRO A 46 -12.43 -6.62 19.92
C PRO A 46 -12.73 -5.20 19.46
N LYS A 47 -12.02 -4.21 20.00
CA LYS A 47 -12.11 -2.83 19.51
C LYS A 47 -11.70 -2.84 18.04
N LYS A 48 -12.60 -2.39 17.17
CA LYS A 48 -12.27 -2.15 15.75
C LYS A 48 -11.26 -1.03 15.71
N ILE A 49 -10.01 -1.36 15.41
CA ILE A 49 -8.98 -0.36 15.16
C ILE A 49 -9.24 0.14 13.75
N ASN A 50 -9.69 1.39 13.62
CA ASN A 50 -9.78 2.00 12.30
C ASN A 50 -8.39 2.46 11.88
N ILE A 51 -8.13 2.41 10.57
CA ILE A 51 -6.87 2.93 10.01
C ILE A 51 -6.69 4.41 10.41
N HIS A 52 -7.79 5.17 10.51
CA HIS A 52 -7.84 6.55 11.00
C HIS A 52 -7.36 6.74 12.44
N ASP A 53 -7.50 5.73 13.31
CA ASP A 53 -7.06 5.80 14.71
C ASP A 53 -5.53 5.79 14.82
N VAL A 54 -4.84 5.25 13.81
CA VAL A 54 -3.37 5.15 13.73
C VAL A 54 -2.78 6.26 12.84
N THR A 55 -3.46 6.58 11.73
CA THR A 55 -3.03 7.57 10.74
C THR A 55 -3.36 9.02 11.10
N GLY A 56 -4.29 9.23 12.03
CA GLY A 56 -4.84 10.56 12.26
C GLY A 56 -5.66 11.06 11.07
N ARG A 57 -6.01 12.36 11.08
CA ARG A 57 -6.74 13.00 9.98
C ARG A 57 -5.72 13.32 8.88
N VAL A 58 -5.71 12.55 7.79
CA VAL A 58 -4.87 12.83 6.62
C VAL A 58 -5.47 14.02 5.86
N ILE A 59 -5.20 15.23 6.33
CA ILE A 59 -5.65 16.47 5.70
C ILE A 59 -4.94 16.60 4.35
N GLY A 60 -5.71 16.66 3.26
CA GLY A 60 -5.17 16.83 1.90
C GLY A 60 -5.05 15.57 1.05
N PHE A 61 -5.49 14.39 1.53
CA PHE A 61 -5.49 13.16 0.72
C PHE A 61 -6.43 13.23 -0.49
N ILE A 62 -7.67 13.67 -0.29
CA ILE A 62 -8.68 13.78 -1.35
C ILE A 62 -8.20 14.70 -2.50
N PRO A 63 -7.78 15.96 -2.26
CA PRO A 63 -7.31 16.82 -3.35
C PRO A 63 -6.03 16.29 -4.01
N PHE A 64 -5.17 15.56 -3.29
CA PHE A 64 -4.02 14.88 -3.88
C PHE A 64 -4.44 13.80 -4.87
N VAL A 65 -5.38 12.92 -4.49
CA VAL A 65 -5.91 11.86 -5.36
C VAL A 65 -6.54 12.45 -6.62
N PHE A 66 -7.36 13.50 -6.50
CA PHE A 66 -7.96 14.15 -7.67
C PHE A 66 -6.91 14.74 -8.62
N LYS A 67 -5.85 15.38 -8.11
CA LYS A 67 -4.76 15.91 -8.93
C LYS A 67 -4.00 14.79 -9.66
N MET A 68 -3.71 13.69 -8.97
CA MET A 68 -3.04 12.53 -9.55
C MET A 68 -3.88 11.88 -10.65
N LEU A 69 -5.18 11.70 -10.40
CA LEU A 69 -6.11 11.10 -11.33
C LEU A 69 -6.27 11.99 -12.59
N ALA A 70 -6.43 13.30 -12.41
CA ALA A 70 -6.50 14.24 -13.54
C ALA A 70 -5.21 14.25 -14.37
N ALA A 71 -4.03 14.24 -13.72
CA ALA A 71 -2.75 14.18 -14.42
C ALA A 71 -2.58 12.86 -15.19
N SER A 72 -2.98 11.72 -14.60
CA SER A 72 -2.92 10.41 -15.26
C SER A 72 -3.79 10.39 -16.51
N ILE A 73 -5.05 10.83 -16.40
CA ILE A 73 -5.98 10.87 -17.54
C ILE A 73 -5.41 11.74 -18.66
N LEU A 74 -4.83 12.89 -18.34
CA LEU A 74 -4.26 13.79 -19.34
C LEU A 74 -3.06 13.15 -20.06
N ILE A 75 -2.19 12.46 -19.32
CA ILE A 75 -1.07 11.70 -19.90
C ILE A 75 -1.59 10.56 -20.79
N ASP A 76 -2.61 9.83 -20.35
CA ASP A 76 -3.19 8.72 -21.12
C ASP A 76 -3.82 9.21 -22.43
N ILE A 77 -4.50 10.35 -22.42
CA ILE A 77 -5.03 10.99 -23.64
C ILE A 77 -3.89 11.33 -24.61
N ILE A 78 -2.81 11.95 -24.12
CA ILE A 78 -1.65 12.28 -24.96
C ILE A 78 -0.99 11.01 -25.52
N ALA A 79 -0.88 9.96 -24.70
CA ALA A 79 -0.32 8.68 -25.12
C ALA A 79 -1.15 8.02 -26.24
N LEU A 80 -2.48 8.17 -26.23
CA LEU A 80 -3.37 7.69 -27.28
C LEU A 80 -3.30 8.53 -28.57
N LEU A 81 -2.95 9.83 -28.48
CA LEU A 81 -2.79 10.69 -29.65
C LEU A 81 -1.54 10.34 -30.48
N MET A 82 -0.46 9.88 -29.85
CA MET A 82 0.79 9.51 -30.54
C MET A 82 0.63 8.44 -31.63
N PRO A 83 -0.01 7.27 -31.39
CA PRO A 83 -0.24 6.27 -32.43
C PRO A 83 -1.20 6.79 -33.50
N ARG A 84 -2.14 7.68 -33.15
CA ARG A 84 -3.05 8.29 -34.12
C ARG A 84 -2.33 9.21 -35.10
N ILE A 85 -1.38 10.03 -34.62
CA ILE A 85 -0.54 10.87 -35.49
C ILE A 85 0.35 9.99 -36.37
N SER A 86 0.92 8.92 -35.81
CA SER A 86 1.76 7.97 -36.57
C SER A 86 0.98 7.33 -37.73
N GLN A 87 -0.28 6.92 -37.49
CA GLN A 87 -1.18 6.43 -38.54
C GLN A 87 -1.44 7.49 -39.61
N LEU A 88 -1.72 8.74 -39.23
CA LEU A 88 -1.94 9.83 -40.20
C LEU A 88 -0.71 10.09 -41.08
N ILE A 89 0.50 10.01 -40.51
CA ILE A 89 1.73 10.16 -41.27
C ILE A 89 1.85 9.03 -42.30
N LEU A 90 1.65 7.78 -41.88
CA LEU A 90 1.76 6.62 -42.76
C LEU A 90 0.70 6.60 -43.86
N ASP A 91 -0.55 6.91 -43.52
CA ASP A 91 -1.68 6.73 -44.43
C ASP A 91 -1.88 7.91 -45.40
N LYS A 92 -1.45 9.12 -45.03
CA LYS A 92 -1.72 10.33 -45.83
C LYS A 92 -0.46 11.10 -46.21
N VAL A 93 0.43 11.36 -45.26
CA VAL A 93 1.60 12.21 -45.51
C VAL A 93 2.59 11.56 -46.47
N ILE A 94 2.86 10.26 -46.27
CA ILE A 94 3.81 9.52 -47.10
C ILE A 94 3.28 9.35 -48.53
N PRO A 95 2.02 8.92 -48.76
CA PRO A 95 1.47 8.81 -50.11
C PRO A 95 1.38 10.17 -50.83
N ASP A 96 0.86 11.20 -50.17
CA ASP A 96 0.61 12.51 -50.80
C ASP A 96 1.89 13.37 -50.93
N HIS A 97 3.02 12.92 -50.37
CA HIS A 97 4.31 13.64 -50.33
C HIS A 97 4.20 15.07 -49.75
N ASP A 98 3.19 15.33 -48.91
CA ASP A 98 2.92 16.65 -48.35
C ASP A 98 3.87 16.97 -47.18
N LYS A 99 4.96 17.67 -47.50
CA LYS A 99 5.96 18.11 -46.52
C LYS A 99 5.39 19.08 -45.48
N ASN A 100 4.38 19.88 -45.81
CA ASN A 100 3.79 20.82 -44.87
C ASN A 100 3.00 20.08 -43.80
N LEU A 101 2.25 19.04 -44.19
CA LEU A 101 1.51 18.20 -43.25
C LEU A 101 2.45 17.37 -42.37
N LEU A 102 3.58 16.90 -42.91
CA LEU A 102 4.64 16.24 -42.13
C LEU A 102 5.20 17.16 -41.03
N ILE A 103 5.58 18.39 -41.39
CA ILE A 103 6.14 19.37 -40.46
C ILE A 103 5.10 19.72 -39.38
N PHE A 104 3.83 19.89 -39.76
CA PHE A 104 2.75 20.12 -38.81
C PHE A 104 2.62 18.96 -37.81
N CYS A 105 2.56 17.71 -38.30
CA CYS A 105 2.49 16.53 -37.43
C CYS A 105 3.71 16.40 -36.49
N PHE A 106 4.90 16.75 -36.98
CA PHE A 106 6.12 16.77 -36.17
C PHE A 106 6.03 17.83 -35.06
N LEU A 107 5.65 19.06 -35.39
CA LEU A 107 5.50 20.15 -34.42
C LEU A 107 4.45 19.84 -33.35
N VAL A 108 3.30 19.28 -33.75
CA VAL A 108 2.26 18.85 -32.82
C VAL A 108 2.76 17.73 -31.91
N SER A 109 3.42 16.71 -32.47
CA SER A 109 4.00 15.61 -31.68
C SER A 109 5.04 16.12 -30.69
N LEU A 110 5.91 17.04 -31.12
CA LEU A 110 6.92 17.64 -30.26
C LEU A 110 6.27 18.44 -29.11
N ALA A 111 5.25 19.25 -29.41
CA ALA A 111 4.51 20.00 -28.40
C ALA A 111 3.81 19.08 -27.39
N LEU A 112 3.18 18.00 -27.86
CA LEU A 112 2.54 17.00 -27.00
C LEU A 112 3.55 16.28 -26.10
N LEU A 113 4.74 15.95 -26.62
CA LEU A 113 5.82 15.33 -25.85
C LEU A 113 6.32 16.25 -24.73
N VAL A 114 6.54 17.53 -25.05
CA VAL A 114 6.95 18.54 -24.04
C VAL A 114 5.86 18.68 -22.98
N LEU A 115 4.59 18.77 -23.39
CA LEU A 115 3.47 18.85 -22.46
C LEU A 115 3.39 17.63 -21.54
N GLN A 116 3.51 16.42 -22.09
CA GLN A 116 3.53 15.17 -21.33
C GLN A 116 4.67 15.16 -20.31
N PHE A 117 5.89 15.57 -20.72
CA PHE A 117 7.04 15.64 -19.84
C PHE A 117 6.81 16.59 -18.66
N VAL A 118 6.25 17.78 -18.92
CA VAL A 118 5.93 18.77 -17.88
C VAL A 118 4.90 18.20 -16.89
N ILE A 119 3.80 17.62 -17.38
CA ILE A 119 2.75 17.06 -16.53
C ILE A 119 3.29 15.89 -15.69
N SER A 120 4.07 14.99 -16.31
CA SER A 120 4.68 13.85 -15.61
C SER A 120 5.59 14.34 -14.48
N THR A 121 6.46 15.29 -14.78
CA THR A 121 7.39 15.85 -13.79
C THR A 121 6.64 16.53 -12.63
N MET A 122 5.61 17.31 -12.95
CA MET A 122 4.77 17.94 -11.92
C MET A 122 4.04 16.91 -11.05
N SER A 123 3.55 15.83 -11.66
CA SER A 123 2.92 14.72 -10.95
C SER A 123 3.92 14.06 -9.99
N ASP A 124 5.12 13.74 -10.45
CA ASP A 124 6.14 13.08 -9.64
C ASP A 124 6.63 13.94 -8.48
N LEU A 125 6.86 15.24 -8.71
CA LEU A 125 7.18 16.19 -7.64
C LEU A 125 6.04 16.27 -6.60
N THR A 126 4.80 16.20 -7.04
CA THR A 126 3.64 16.21 -6.14
C THR A 126 3.56 14.91 -5.32
N LYS A 127 3.85 13.74 -5.93
CA LYS A 127 3.92 12.45 -5.22
C LYS A 127 5.00 12.48 -4.15
N ILE A 128 6.22 12.91 -4.50
CA ILE A 128 7.36 12.99 -3.56
C ILE A 128 7.01 13.90 -2.37
N LYS A 129 6.43 15.07 -2.64
CA LYS A 129 5.97 15.99 -1.58
C LYS A 129 4.94 15.30 -0.68
N PHE A 130 3.91 14.69 -1.26
CA PHE A 130 2.86 14.02 -0.51
C PHE A 130 3.42 12.88 0.36
N GLU A 131 4.29 12.04 -0.20
CA GLU A 131 4.97 10.95 0.51
C GLU A 131 5.77 11.48 1.71
N ALA A 132 6.57 12.53 1.51
CA ALA A 132 7.35 13.15 2.57
C ALA A 132 6.46 13.71 3.70
N TYR A 133 5.39 14.43 3.35
CA TYR A 133 4.42 14.94 4.33
C TYR A 133 3.72 13.79 5.09
N PHE A 134 3.29 12.77 4.37
CA PHE A 134 2.59 11.62 4.95
C PHE A 134 3.48 10.84 5.92
N LYS A 135 4.68 10.45 5.49
CA LYS A 135 5.67 9.74 6.31
C LYS A 135 6.06 10.55 7.55
N SER A 136 6.21 11.87 7.42
CA SER A 136 6.54 12.75 8.56
C SER A 136 5.40 12.81 9.58
N ASN A 137 4.16 13.05 9.11
CA ASN A 137 3.00 13.14 9.97
C ASN A 137 2.68 11.81 10.68
N TRP A 138 2.81 10.68 9.97
CA TRP A 138 2.57 9.37 10.54
C TRP A 138 3.60 9.05 11.64
N ARG A 139 4.90 9.23 11.36
CA ARG A 139 5.96 9.03 12.36
C ARG A 139 5.75 9.91 13.59
N SER A 140 5.40 11.18 13.40
CA SER A 140 5.09 12.10 14.50
C SER A 140 3.90 11.64 15.34
N ASN A 141 2.80 11.22 14.71
CA ASN A 141 1.60 10.77 15.41
C ASN A 141 1.87 9.50 16.25
N VAL A 142 2.60 8.54 15.68
CA VAL A 142 2.97 7.32 16.40
C VAL A 142 3.96 7.60 17.52
N PHE A 143 4.96 8.47 17.30
CA PHE A 143 5.90 8.88 18.33
C PHE A 143 5.21 9.60 19.50
N SER A 144 4.30 10.52 19.18
CA SER A 144 3.45 11.21 20.18
C SER A 144 2.59 10.22 20.98
N LYS A 145 2.07 9.17 20.34
CA LYS A 145 1.34 8.12 21.05
C LYS A 145 2.27 7.27 21.92
N LEU A 146 3.45 6.91 21.43
CA LEU A 146 4.42 6.09 22.13
C LEU A 146 4.88 6.76 23.43
N THR A 147 5.19 8.06 23.37
CA THR A 147 5.66 8.86 24.52
C THR A 147 4.59 9.03 25.62
N ARG A 148 3.31 8.84 25.31
CA ARG A 148 2.19 8.93 26.27
C ARG A 148 1.83 7.58 26.91
N LEU A 149 2.54 6.50 26.60
CA LEU A 149 2.24 5.17 27.14
C LEU A 149 2.75 5.00 28.58
N PRO A 150 2.04 4.21 29.42
CA PRO A 150 2.46 3.94 30.79
C PRO A 150 3.76 3.13 30.83
N VAL A 151 4.54 3.28 31.91
CA VAL A 151 5.86 2.63 32.09
C VAL A 151 5.78 1.10 31.98
N ASP A 152 4.67 0.50 32.38
CA ASP A 152 4.46 -0.96 32.31
C ASP A 152 4.48 -1.50 30.86
N PHE A 153 4.11 -0.67 29.88
CA PHE A 153 4.22 -1.00 28.46
C PHE A 153 5.69 -1.21 28.04
N PHE A 154 6.60 -0.39 28.58
CA PHE A 154 8.02 -0.44 28.25
C PHE A 154 8.77 -1.52 29.03
N LYS A 155 8.32 -1.85 30.24
CA LYS A 155 8.88 -2.97 31.02
C LYS A 155 8.58 -4.33 30.40
N SER A 156 7.40 -4.51 29.83
CA SER A 156 6.95 -5.78 29.24
C SER A 156 7.47 -6.02 27.82
N ARG A 157 8.09 -5.03 27.17
CA ARG A 157 8.55 -5.12 25.77
C ARG A 157 9.98 -4.60 25.63
N GLY A 158 10.87 -5.46 25.12
CA GLY A 158 12.24 -5.06 24.81
C GLY A 158 12.31 -3.90 23.82
N PHE A 159 13.27 -3.00 24.02
CA PHE A 159 13.50 -1.82 23.17
C PHE A 159 13.61 -2.18 21.68
N GLY A 160 14.27 -3.30 21.35
CA GLY A 160 14.40 -3.80 19.98
C GLY A 160 13.07 -4.10 19.29
N ASN A 161 12.09 -4.66 20.02
CA ASN A 161 10.76 -4.95 19.48
C ASN A 161 9.96 -3.67 19.19
N ILE A 162 10.11 -2.65 20.04
CA ILE A 162 9.48 -1.32 19.84
C ILE A 162 10.09 -0.63 18.61
N MET A 163 11.42 -0.63 18.50
CA MET A 163 12.12 -0.05 17.35
C MET A 163 11.80 -0.78 16.04
N TYR A 164 11.72 -2.11 16.07
CA TYR A 164 11.34 -2.92 14.90
C TYR A 164 9.93 -2.56 14.41
N ARG A 165 8.95 -2.47 15.32
CA ARG A 165 7.58 -2.06 15.00
C ARG A 165 7.47 -0.60 14.55
N PHE A 166 8.31 0.29 15.08
CA PHE A 166 8.38 1.68 14.64
C PHE A 166 8.92 1.78 13.21
N LYS A 167 10.00 1.05 12.90
CA LYS A 167 10.57 1.01 11.53
C LYS A 167 9.65 0.34 10.53
N SER A 168 8.85 -0.65 10.93
CA SER A 168 7.90 -1.29 10.01
C SER A 168 6.82 -0.34 9.49
N ILE A 169 6.60 0.81 10.15
CA ILE A 169 5.66 1.84 9.68
C ILE A 169 6.19 2.55 8.43
N ASP A 170 7.51 2.67 8.26
CA ASP A 170 8.10 3.30 7.07
C ASP A 170 8.06 2.41 5.82
N ILE A 171 7.84 1.10 6.01
CA ILE A 171 7.78 0.09 4.94
C ILE A 171 6.36 -0.03 4.35
N ILE A 172 5.35 0.44 5.08
CA ILE A 172 3.92 0.41 4.69
C ILE A 172 3.55 1.73 4.02
#